data_AF-A0A2N6AE90-F1
#
_entry.id   AF-A0A2N6AE90-F1
#
_cell.length_a   1.000
_cell.length_b   1.000
_cell.length_c   1.000
_cell.angle_alpha   90.00
_cell.angle_beta   90.00
_cell.angle_gamma   90.00
#
_symmetry.space_group_name_H-M   'P 1'
#
loop_
_entity.id
_entity.type
_entity.pdbx_description
1 polymer ?
#
loop_
_entity_poly.entity_id
_entity_poly.type
_entity_poly.pdbx_seq_one_letter_code
_entity_poly.pdbx_strand_id
1 'polypeptide(L)'
;MKGIVMEIKGEDLVVLNKSGEYMKMKKQGRSVCVGQELDFAGGGKRKWAARRLTALAASFLIFLGAGAGGYAYYTPEGYVDVDINPGIEISYNRWDKVIKVSGTNEDGERVLEAAGNIKNKGVGNAVKMILEAA
;
A
#
# COMPACT_ATOMS: atom_id res chain seq x y z
N MET A 1 -35.31 8.56 0.37
CA MET A 1 -36.30 9.51 -0.19
C MET A 1 -37.58 8.75 -0.35
N LYS A 2 -38.68 9.21 0.27
CA LYS A 2 -39.96 8.49 0.25
C LYS A 2 -40.82 8.90 -0.95
N GLY A 3 -41.51 7.94 -1.55
CA GLY A 3 -42.47 8.19 -2.63
C GLY A 3 -43.45 7.03 -2.80
N ILE A 4 -44.60 7.30 -3.42
CA ILE A 4 -45.66 6.33 -3.65
C ILE A 4 -45.56 5.80 -5.09
N VAL A 5 -45.65 4.49 -5.26
CA VAL A 5 -45.63 3.86 -6.59
C VAL A 5 -46.97 4.11 -7.29
N MET A 6 -46.92 4.84 -8.41
CA MET A 6 -48.08 5.19 -9.21
C MET A 6 -48.35 4.15 -10.30
N GLU A 7 -47.29 3.64 -10.94
CA GLU A 7 -47.41 2.71 -12.06
C GLU A 7 -46.19 1.79 -12.17
N ILE A 8 -46.40 0.56 -12.65
CA ILE A 8 -45.36 -0.44 -12.89
C ILE A 8 -45.37 -0.81 -14.37
N LYS A 9 -44.29 -0.47 -15.09
CA LYS A 9 -44.09 -0.81 -16.51
C LYS A 9 -42.87 -1.72 -16.64
N GLY A 10 -43.09 -3.03 -16.58
CA GLY A 10 -42.00 -4.01 -16.63
C GLY A 10 -41.01 -3.83 -15.48
N GLU A 11 -39.77 -3.43 -15.80
CA GLU A 11 -38.72 -3.13 -14.80
C GLU A 11 -38.72 -1.69 -14.28
N ASP A 12 -39.53 -0.81 -14.89
CA ASP A 12 -39.59 0.60 -14.55
C ASP A 12 -40.78 0.90 -13.63
N LEU A 13 -40.52 1.69 -12.59
CA LEU A 13 -41.50 2.19 -11.62
C LEU A 13 -41.66 3.69 -11.82
N VAL A 14 -42.91 4.15 -11.92
CA VAL A 14 -43.24 5.58 -11.83
C VAL A 14 -43.64 5.87 -10.40
N VAL A 15 -42.97 6.82 -9.77
CA VAL A 15 -43.10 7.14 -8.35
C VAL A 15 -43.46 8.61 -8.21
N LEU A 16 -44.46 8.92 -7.39
CA LEU A 16 -44.76 10.28 -6.96
C LEU A 16 -44.01 10.57 -5.65
N ASN A 17 -43.12 11.54 -5.67
CA ASN A 17 -42.39 11.96 -4.47
C ASN A 17 -43.23 12.94 -3.62
N LYS A 18 -42.75 13.27 -2.41
CA LYS A 18 -43.46 14.20 -1.51
C LYS A 18 -43.50 15.65 -2.02
N SER A 19 -42.68 16.02 -2.99
CA SER A 19 -42.74 17.33 -3.67
C SER A 19 -43.77 17.37 -4.81
N GLY A 20 -44.44 16.25 -5.10
CA GLY A 20 -45.44 16.16 -6.17
C GLY A 20 -44.85 15.92 -7.56
N GLU A 21 -43.56 15.59 -7.66
CA GLU A 21 -42.89 15.28 -8.91
C GLU A 21 -42.95 13.78 -9.22
N TYR A 22 -43.13 13.46 -10.50
CA TYR A 22 -43.07 12.10 -11.00
C TYR A 22 -41.64 11.72 -11.33
N MET A 23 -41.15 10.61 -10.76
CA MET A 23 -39.81 10.10 -10.95
C MET A 23 -39.83 8.66 -11.49
N LYS A 24 -38.93 8.36 -12.43
CA LYS A 24 -38.76 7.01 -12.99
C LYS A 24 -37.62 6.28 -12.28
N MET A 25 -37.87 5.08 -11.76
CA MET A 25 -36.87 4.28 -11.04
C MET A 25 -36.87 2.81 -11.50
N LYS A 26 -35.74 2.13 -11.36
CA LYS A 26 -35.63 0.68 -11.65
C LYS A 26 -36.05 -0.17 -10.46
N LYS A 27 -36.79 -1.26 -10.71
CA LYS A 27 -37.16 -2.27 -9.72
C LYS A 27 -35.90 -2.94 -9.16
N GLN A 28 -35.59 -2.74 -7.88
CA GLN A 28 -34.39 -3.31 -7.23
C GLN A 28 -34.65 -4.70 -6.63
N GLY A 29 -35.20 -5.64 -7.42
CA GLY A 29 -35.42 -7.03 -6.99
C GLY A 29 -36.42 -7.25 -5.85
N ARG A 30 -37.15 -6.20 -5.42
CA ARG A 30 -38.23 -6.29 -4.42
C ARG A 30 -39.57 -6.50 -5.13
N SER A 31 -40.47 -7.26 -4.51
CA SER A 31 -41.89 -7.25 -4.91
C SER A 31 -42.48 -5.88 -4.55
N VAL A 32 -43.12 -5.22 -5.50
CA VAL A 32 -43.62 -3.85 -5.38
C VAL A 32 -45.04 -3.82 -5.94
N CYS A 33 -45.95 -3.18 -5.23
CA CYS A 33 -47.33 -2.99 -5.65
C CYS A 33 -47.63 -1.51 -5.91
N VAL A 34 -48.58 -1.23 -6.81
CA VAL A 34 -49.10 0.14 -7.01
C VAL A 34 -49.78 0.59 -5.71
N GLY A 35 -49.57 1.85 -5.33
CA GLY A 35 -50.05 2.44 -4.07
C GLY A 35 -49.12 2.22 -2.86
N GLN A 36 -48.06 1.43 -3.00
CA GLN A 36 -47.08 1.22 -1.94
C GLN A 36 -46.19 2.45 -1.74
N GLU A 37 -46.04 2.93 -0.50
CA GLU A 37 -45.00 3.90 -0.14
C GLU A 37 -43.66 3.17 -0.01
N LEU A 38 -42.64 3.64 -0.73
CA LEU A 38 -41.30 3.09 -0.70
C LEU A 38 -40.30 4.17 -0.28
N ASP A 39 -39.36 3.79 0.57
CA ASP A 39 -38.17 4.59 0.82
C ASP A 39 -37.09 4.20 -0.19
N PHE A 40 -36.96 5.02 -1.23
CA PHE A 40 -35.92 4.87 -2.22
C PHE A 40 -34.62 5.42 -1.63
N ALA A 41 -33.71 4.51 -1.30
CA ALA A 41 -32.33 4.83 -0.96
C ALA A 41 -31.60 5.30 -2.24
N GLY A 42 -31.82 6.56 -2.63
CA GLY A 42 -31.05 7.22 -3.67
C GLY A 42 -29.57 7.27 -3.26
N GLY A 43 -28.69 6.68 -4.08
CA GLY A 43 -27.26 6.98 -4.01
C GLY A 43 -26.30 5.82 -3.70
N GLY A 44 -26.76 4.58 -3.58
CA GLY A 44 -25.88 3.44 -3.32
C GLY A 44 -24.76 3.27 -4.37
N LYS A 45 -25.10 3.36 -5.66
CA LYS A 45 -24.14 3.13 -6.76
C LYS A 45 -23.03 4.19 -6.83
N ARG A 46 -23.35 5.48 -6.60
CA ARG A 46 -22.36 6.57 -6.66
C ARG A 46 -21.42 6.57 -5.45
N LYS A 47 -21.93 6.27 -4.25
CA LYS A 47 -21.09 6.09 -3.05
C LYS A 47 -20.18 4.86 -3.16
N TRP A 48 -20.65 3.79 -3.79
CA TRP A 48 -19.87 2.57 -3.99
C TRP A 48 -18.77 2.73 -5.04
N ALA A 49 -19.07 3.40 -6.15
CA ALA A 49 -18.07 3.76 -7.16
C ALA A 49 -16.99 4.70 -6.58
N ALA A 50 -17.38 5.73 -5.82
CA ALA A 50 -16.45 6.63 -5.15
C ALA A 50 -15.53 5.89 -4.18
N ARG A 51 -16.07 5.00 -3.32
CA ARG A 51 -15.28 4.18 -2.39
C ARG A 51 -14.25 3.31 -3.09
N ARG A 52 -14.61 2.70 -4.23
CA ARG A 52 -13.68 1.90 -5.02
C ARG A 52 -12.56 2.73 -5.65
N LEU A 53 -12.90 3.91 -6.16
CA LEU A 53 -11.91 4.81 -6.72
C LEU A 53 -10.92 5.28 -5.63
N THR A 54 -11.42 5.62 -4.45
CA THR A 54 -10.57 5.98 -3.30
C THR A 54 -9.69 4.81 -2.85
N ALA A 55 -10.23 3.59 -2.76
CA ALA A 55 -9.45 2.41 -2.41
C ALA A 55 -8.36 2.12 -3.45
N LEU A 56 -8.68 2.25 -4.74
CA LEU A 56 -7.70 2.07 -5.82
C LEU A 56 -6.59 3.12 -5.75
N ALA A 57 -6.95 4.40 -5.58
CA ALA A 57 -5.99 5.48 -5.41
C ALA A 57 -5.07 5.26 -4.19
N ALA A 58 -5.64 4.84 -3.06
CA ALA A 58 -4.87 4.53 -1.86
C ALA A 58 -3.90 3.35 -2.10
N SER A 59 -4.36 2.27 -2.74
CA SER A 59 -3.48 1.13 -3.07
C SER A 59 -2.36 1.53 -4.02
N PHE A 60 -2.63 2.41 -4.97
CA PHE A 60 -1.63 2.89 -5.93
C PHE A 60 -0.55 3.73 -5.24
N LEU A 61 -0.95 4.63 -4.33
CA LEU A 61 0.00 5.41 -3.53
C LEU A 61 0.86 4.53 -2.62
N ILE A 62 0.28 3.50 -2.00
CA ILE A 62 1.04 2.53 -1.20
C ILE A 62 2.05 1.78 -2.08
N PHE A 63 1.64 1.33 -3.27
CA PHE A 63 2.52 0.62 -4.19
C PHE A 63 3.68 1.50 -4.65
N LEU A 64 3.40 2.75 -5.05
CA LEU A 64 4.44 3.72 -5.43
C LEU A 64 5.36 4.06 -4.25
N GLY A 65 4.81 4.29 -3.06
CA GLY A 65 5.58 4.59 -1.85
C GLY A 65 6.48 3.43 -1.43
N ALA A 66 5.98 2.19 -1.50
CA ALA A 66 6.75 0.99 -1.22
C ALA A 66 7.86 0.78 -2.26
N GLY A 67 7.56 0.99 -3.55
CA GLY A 67 8.56 0.90 -4.62
C GLY A 67 9.67 1.95 -4.48
N ALA A 68 9.30 3.22 -4.28
CA ALA A 68 10.25 4.31 -4.08
C ALA A 68 11.07 4.14 -2.79
N GLY A 69 10.43 3.72 -1.70
CA GLY A 69 11.10 3.41 -0.44
C GLY A 69 12.08 2.25 -0.56
N GLY A 70 11.67 1.17 -1.23
CA GLY A 70 12.53 0.02 -1.51
C GLY A 70 13.74 0.42 -2.37
N TYR A 71 13.51 1.16 -3.45
CA TYR A 71 14.58 1.67 -4.31
C TYR A 71 15.57 2.53 -3.52
N ALA A 72 15.07 3.48 -2.73
CA ALA A 72 15.92 4.33 -1.90
C ALA A 72 16.70 3.52 -0.84
N TYR A 73 16.10 2.45 -0.29
CA TYR A 73 16.76 1.59 0.71
C TYR A 73 17.88 0.76 0.13
N TYR A 74 17.71 0.19 -1.07
CA TYR A 74 18.73 -0.64 -1.72
C TYR A 74 19.74 0.14 -2.55
N THR A 75 19.57 1.45 -2.70
CA THR A 75 20.55 2.31 -3.38
C THR A 75 21.73 2.61 -2.44
N PRO A 76 22.97 2.25 -2.79
CA PRO A 76 24.13 2.62 -2.01
C PRO A 76 24.34 4.14 -2.04
N GLU A 77 24.57 4.75 -0.88
CA GLU A 77 25.00 6.13 -0.75
C GLU A 77 26.53 6.23 -0.63
N GLY A 78 27.16 5.25 0.01
CA GLY A 78 28.60 5.23 0.17
C GLY A 78 29.16 3.83 0.44
N TYR A 79 30.49 3.78 0.43
CA TYR A 79 31.28 2.57 0.62
C TYR A 79 32.33 2.80 1.70
N VAL A 80 32.55 1.79 2.54
CA VAL A 80 33.65 1.73 3.51
C VAL A 80 34.45 0.49 3.18
N ASP A 81 35.73 0.68 2.98
CA ASP A 81 36.68 -0.40 2.72
C ASP A 81 37.67 -0.49 3.89
N VAL A 82 37.91 -1.70 4.37
CA VAL A 82 38.85 -2.00 5.45
C VAL A 82 40.00 -2.76 4.82
N ASP A 83 41.15 -2.10 4.65
CA ASP A 83 42.29 -2.60 3.87
C ASP A 83 43.59 -2.55 4.70
N ILE A 84 43.73 -3.50 5.63
CA ILE A 84 44.99 -3.78 6.36
C ILE A 84 45.16 -5.29 6.61
N ASN A 85 44.05 -6.04 6.61
CA ASN A 85 43.85 -7.43 6.99
C ASN A 85 43.06 -7.52 8.32
N PRO A 86 41.74 -7.80 8.28
CA PRO A 86 40.95 -8.34 7.15
C PRO A 86 40.70 -7.32 6.01
N GLY A 87 40.41 -7.84 4.82
CA GLY A 87 39.92 -7.10 3.66
C GLY A 87 38.39 -7.18 3.58
N ILE A 88 37.67 -6.09 3.85
CA ILE A 88 36.19 -6.08 3.91
C ILE A 88 35.62 -4.82 3.26
N GLU A 89 34.67 -5.01 2.34
CA GLU A 89 33.89 -3.95 1.71
C GLU A 89 32.48 -3.88 2.29
N ILE A 90 32.04 -2.68 2.70
CA ILE A 90 30.71 -2.39 3.23
C ILE A 90 30.05 -1.34 2.35
N SER A 91 28.87 -1.63 1.82
CA SER A 91 28.00 -0.65 1.17
C SER A 91 26.84 -0.29 2.10
N TYR A 92 26.57 1.01 2.25
CA TYR A 92 25.48 1.50 3.09
C TYR A 92 24.56 2.46 2.34
N ASN A 93 23.31 2.58 2.82
CA ASN A 93 22.32 3.48 2.25
C ASN A 93 22.21 4.80 3.01
N ARG A 94 21.37 5.70 2.49
CA ARG A 94 21.10 7.03 3.05
C ARG A 94 20.59 7.12 4.50
N TRP A 95 20.27 5.98 5.11
CA TRP A 95 19.85 5.87 6.51
C TRP A 95 20.93 5.27 7.40
N ASP A 96 22.19 5.31 6.97
CA ASP A 96 23.32 4.69 7.66
C ASP A 96 23.11 3.17 7.85
N LYS A 97 22.40 2.50 6.93
CA LYS A 97 22.16 1.05 7.02
C LYS A 97 23.04 0.29 6.06
N VAL A 98 23.77 -0.69 6.57
CA VAL A 98 24.51 -1.64 5.74
C VAL A 98 23.55 -2.45 4.88
N ILE A 99 23.67 -2.31 3.56
CA ILE A 99 22.87 -3.02 2.57
C ILE A 99 23.61 -4.21 1.97
N LYS A 100 24.95 -4.13 1.92
CA LYS A 100 25.82 -5.18 1.42
C LYS A 100 27.13 -5.17 2.21
N VAL A 101 27.65 -6.34 2.47
CA VAL A 101 28.98 -6.56 3.05
C VAL A 101 29.60 -7.78 2.39
N SER A 102 30.89 -7.72 2.06
CA SER A 102 31.63 -8.83 1.46
C SER A 102 33.09 -8.77 1.88
N GLY A 103 33.69 -9.93 2.13
CA GLY A 103 35.13 -10.06 2.31
C GLY A 103 35.82 -9.95 0.94
N THR A 104 36.87 -9.14 0.86
CA THR A 104 37.72 -9.04 -0.34
C THR A 104 38.88 -10.03 -0.28
N ASN A 105 39.13 -10.65 0.88
CA ASN A 105 40.11 -11.71 1.10
C ASN A 105 39.60 -12.80 2.06
N GLU A 106 40.36 -13.90 2.21
CA GLU A 106 39.99 -15.04 3.07
C GLU A 106 39.87 -14.69 4.55
N ASP A 107 40.72 -13.79 5.05
CA ASP A 107 40.63 -13.29 6.44
C ASP A 107 39.34 -12.48 6.65
N GLY A 108 38.93 -11.68 5.66
CA GLY A 108 37.70 -10.92 5.67
C GLY A 108 36.45 -11.79 5.68
N GLU A 109 36.43 -12.87 4.89
CA GLU A 109 35.34 -13.85 4.97
C GLU A 109 35.27 -14.50 6.36
N ARG A 110 36.40 -14.91 6.93
CA ARG A 110 36.46 -15.47 8.29
C ARG A 110 35.95 -14.50 9.35
N VAL A 111 36.35 -13.23 9.29
CA VAL A 111 35.90 -12.20 10.23
C VAL A 111 34.39 -11.92 10.07
N LEU A 112 33.87 -11.91 8.85
CA LEU A 112 32.43 -11.73 8.61
C LEU A 112 31.59 -12.90 9.13
N GLU A 113 32.08 -14.13 9.00
CA GLU A 113 31.44 -15.31 9.60
C GLU A 113 31.38 -15.21 11.14
N ALA A 114 32.49 -14.77 11.76
CA ALA A 114 32.57 -14.59 13.21
C ALA A 114 31.71 -13.42 13.72
N ALA A 115 31.70 -12.29 13.01
CA ALA A 115 30.91 -11.10 13.37
C ALA A 115 29.39 -11.32 13.23
N GLY A 116 28.96 -12.29 12.43
CA GLY A 116 27.55 -12.65 12.26
C GLY A 116 26.75 -11.65 11.43
N ASN A 117 25.49 -11.39 11.79
CA ASN A 117 24.59 -10.62 10.95
C ASN A 117 24.84 -9.10 11.04
N ILE A 118 25.62 -8.57 10.10
CA ILE A 118 25.96 -7.15 9.98
C ILE A 118 24.93 -6.35 9.17
N LYS A 119 24.14 -7.01 8.29
CA LYS A 119 23.18 -6.33 7.42
C LYS A 119 22.13 -5.56 8.24
N ASN A 120 21.71 -4.41 7.73
CA ASN A 120 20.75 -3.48 8.36
C ASN A 120 21.21 -2.88 9.71
N LYS A 121 22.48 -3.00 10.08
CA LYS A 121 23.08 -2.26 11.20
C LYS A 121 23.63 -0.91 10.73
N GLY A 122 23.86 -0.02 11.70
CA GLY A 122 24.60 1.24 11.53
C GLY A 122 26.01 0.98 11.01
N VAL A 123 26.57 1.82 10.15
CA VAL A 123 27.95 1.62 9.64
C VAL A 123 28.96 1.60 10.78
N GLY A 124 28.84 2.52 11.73
CA GLY A 124 29.73 2.53 12.91
C GLY A 124 29.64 1.26 13.75
N ASN A 125 28.43 0.70 13.90
CA ASN A 125 28.24 -0.57 14.62
C ASN A 125 28.77 -1.76 13.82
N ALA A 126 28.63 -1.75 12.49
CA ALA A 126 29.17 -2.76 11.61
C ALA A 126 30.70 -2.82 11.68
N VAL A 127 31.36 -1.66 11.59
CA VAL A 127 32.82 -1.55 11.73
C VAL A 127 33.25 -2.02 13.12
N LYS A 128 32.54 -1.62 14.18
CA LYS A 128 32.86 -2.09 15.54
C LYS A 128 32.77 -3.61 15.68
N MET A 129 31.73 -4.23 15.12
CA MET A 129 31.57 -5.68 15.15
C MET A 129 32.68 -6.40 14.37
N ILE A 130 33.13 -5.82 13.25
CA ILE A 130 34.26 -6.35 12.48
C ILE A 130 35.56 -6.26 13.29
N LEU A 131 35.80 -5.14 13.96
CA LEU A 131 36.98 -4.94 14.80
C LEU A 131 37.00 -5.83 16.05
N GLU A 132 35.84 -6.17 16.61
CA GLU A 132 35.72 -7.10 17.74
C GLU A 132 35.87 -8.57 17.32
N ALA A 133 35.68 -8.88 16.04
CA ALA A 133 35.75 -10.25 15.49
C ALA A 133 37.07 -10.55 14.75
N ALA A 134 37.89 -9.54 14.50
CA ALA A 134 39.24 -9.64 13.94
C ALA A 134 40.27 -9.94 15.03
#